data_AF-A0A1J9PY37-F1
#
_entry.id   AF-A0A1J9PY37-F1
#
_cell.length_a   1.000
_cell.length_b   1.000
_cell.length_c   1.000
_cell.angle_alpha   90.00
_cell.angle_beta   90.00
_cell.angle_gamma   90.00
#
_symmetry.space_group_name_H-M   'P 1'
#
loop_
_entity.id
_entity.type
_entity.pdbx_description
1 polymer ?
#
loop_
_entity_poly.entity_id
_entity_poly.type
_entity_poly.pdbx_seq_one_letter_code
_entity_poly.pdbx_strand_id
1 'polypeptide(L)'
;MALDEEAKETLEEEQMLPAQIHLFSKPLTWPTSRSVEEELRRRDAGAEAVRMCCGVLEGGPRRGRRPKAPAPSPPLSPTQTLKTNDEVSPEAWSDSLRAAEEHIRDAKQPRGCFECYAHPGSSDHQRIHRYSRPADLGRHFRDDHLLHLKDAEPAWCSWCEIKVEHKMHVQNHAKMVHRICT
;
A
#
# COMPACT_ATOMS: atom_id res chain seq x y z
N MET A 1 -11.29 -39.33 20.26
CA MET A 1 -10.09 -40.17 20.11
C MET A 1 -10.19 -41.17 18.96
N ALA A 2 -11.36 -41.75 18.63
CA ALA A 2 -11.45 -42.78 17.59
C ALA A 2 -11.25 -42.30 16.13
N LEU A 3 -11.65 -41.06 15.78
CA LEU A 3 -11.65 -40.60 14.38
C LEU A 3 -10.26 -40.21 13.82
N ASP A 4 -9.29 -39.90 14.67
CA ASP A 4 -7.93 -39.50 14.24
C ASP A 4 -7.05 -40.72 13.93
N GLU A 5 -7.23 -41.80 14.71
CA GLU A 5 -6.54 -43.08 14.49
C GLU A 5 -7.06 -43.79 13.22
N GLU A 6 -8.37 -43.79 12.98
CA GLU A 6 -8.98 -44.36 11.76
C GLU A 6 -8.49 -43.63 10.49
N ALA A 7 -8.38 -42.30 10.54
CA ALA A 7 -7.85 -41.51 9.43
C ALA A 7 -6.36 -41.81 9.18
N LYS A 8 -5.59 -42.06 10.24
CA LYS A 8 -4.17 -42.41 10.13
C LYS A 8 -3.96 -43.82 9.59
N GLU A 9 -4.78 -44.78 10.03
CA GLU A 9 -4.77 -46.17 9.54
C GLU A 9 -5.09 -46.21 8.04
N THR A 10 -6.09 -45.45 7.58
CA THR A 10 -6.43 -45.32 6.16
C THR A 10 -5.23 -44.77 5.34
N LEU A 11 -4.51 -43.78 5.86
CA LEU A 11 -3.34 -43.20 5.18
C LEU A 11 -2.14 -44.15 5.14
N GLU A 12 -1.99 -45.03 6.14
CA GLU A 12 -0.98 -46.08 6.18
C GLU A 12 -1.27 -47.19 5.16
N GLU A 13 -2.56 -47.54 4.97
CA GLU A 13 -3.00 -48.51 3.95
C GLU A 13 -2.74 -48.04 2.51
N GLU A 14 -2.77 -46.72 2.25
CA GLU A 14 -2.51 -46.14 0.92
C GLU A 14 -1.02 -46.15 0.49
N GLN A 15 -0.11 -46.80 1.23
CA GLN A 15 1.34 -46.87 0.94
C GLN A 15 2.03 -45.50 0.80
N MET A 16 1.48 -44.47 1.44
CA MET A 16 2.06 -43.13 1.47
C MET A 16 3.42 -43.13 2.18
N LEU A 17 4.33 -42.23 1.78
CA LEU A 17 5.59 -42.06 2.49
C LEU A 17 5.30 -41.61 3.95
N PRO A 18 6.08 -42.06 4.95
CA PRO A 18 5.84 -41.70 6.36
C PRO A 18 5.74 -40.19 6.61
N ALA A 19 6.51 -39.39 5.85
CA ALA A 19 6.46 -37.93 5.90
C ALA A 19 5.12 -37.35 5.38
N GLN A 20 4.50 -38.00 4.40
CA GLN A 20 3.19 -37.60 3.84
C GLN A 20 2.05 -37.97 4.79
N ILE A 21 2.11 -39.17 5.40
CA ILE A 21 1.13 -39.57 6.44
C ILE A 21 1.18 -38.59 7.62
N HIS A 22 2.39 -38.22 8.05
CA HIS A 22 2.57 -37.21 9.09
C HIS A 22 2.02 -35.84 8.67
N LEU A 23 2.24 -35.44 7.40
CA LEU A 23 1.68 -34.21 6.83
C LEU A 23 0.15 -34.20 6.83
N PHE A 24 -0.52 -35.31 6.49
CA PHE A 24 -1.99 -35.32 6.44
C PHE A 24 -2.63 -35.47 7.82
N SER A 25 -2.00 -36.21 8.74
CA SER A 25 -2.56 -36.49 10.07
C SER A 25 -2.61 -35.28 11.01
N LYS A 26 -1.84 -34.21 10.81
CA LYS A 26 -1.78 -33.06 11.75
C LYS A 26 -2.64 -31.85 11.38
N PRO A 27 -2.61 -31.35 10.13
CA PRO A 27 -3.42 -30.21 9.71
C PRO A 27 -4.90 -30.54 9.58
N LEU A 28 -5.24 -31.81 9.27
CA LEU A 28 -6.62 -32.28 9.08
C LEU A 28 -7.31 -32.67 10.40
N THR A 29 -6.61 -32.66 11.53
CA THR A 29 -7.22 -32.96 12.84
C THR A 29 -8.22 -31.86 13.23
N TRP A 30 -9.45 -32.25 13.56
CA TRP A 30 -10.46 -31.32 14.06
C TRP A 30 -10.13 -30.83 15.48
N PRO A 31 -10.57 -29.61 15.88
CA PRO A 31 -10.44 -29.16 17.25
C PRO A 31 -11.16 -30.12 18.20
N THR A 32 -10.39 -30.77 19.08
CA THR A 32 -10.91 -31.77 20.04
C THR A 32 -11.36 -31.13 21.35
N SER A 33 -11.03 -29.87 21.58
CA SER A 33 -11.38 -29.13 22.78
C SER A 33 -11.81 -27.70 22.48
N ARG A 34 -12.35 -27.02 23.50
CA ARG A 34 -12.72 -25.60 23.46
C ARG A 34 -11.64 -24.67 24.05
N SER A 35 -10.47 -25.19 24.41
CA SER A 35 -9.35 -24.38 24.92
C SER A 35 -8.60 -23.75 23.76
N VAL A 36 -8.34 -22.44 23.90
CA VAL A 36 -7.55 -21.68 22.92
C VAL A 36 -6.10 -22.20 22.87
N GLU A 37 -5.53 -22.54 24.03
CA GLU A 37 -4.17 -23.06 24.15
C GLU A 37 -4.00 -24.41 23.47
N GLU A 38 -4.98 -25.32 23.60
CA GLU A 38 -4.94 -26.62 22.95
C GLU A 38 -5.13 -26.52 21.43
N GLU A 39 -5.99 -25.61 20.97
CA GLU A 39 -6.14 -25.30 19.56
C GLU A 39 -4.87 -24.67 18.96
N LEU A 40 -4.20 -23.78 19.70
CA LEU A 40 -2.91 -23.22 19.29
C LEU A 40 -1.87 -24.33 19.11
N ARG A 41 -1.72 -25.24 20.08
CA ARG A 41 -0.78 -26.37 19.97
C ARG A 41 -1.09 -27.27 18.76
N ARG A 42 -2.37 -27.52 18.47
CA ARG A 42 -2.80 -28.30 17.30
C ARG A 42 -2.37 -27.62 16.00
N ARG A 43 -2.54 -26.30 15.90
CA ARG A 43 -2.10 -25.51 14.73
C ARG A 43 -0.58 -25.51 14.58
N ASP A 44 0.16 -25.35 15.66
CA ASP A 44 1.63 -25.39 15.66
C ASP A 44 2.14 -26.76 15.21
N ALA A 45 1.53 -27.84 15.67
CA ALA A 45 1.85 -29.20 15.22
C ALA A 45 1.58 -29.40 13.71
N GLY A 46 0.50 -28.82 13.19
CA GLY A 46 0.22 -28.82 11.75
C GLY A 46 1.27 -28.04 10.95
N ALA A 47 1.70 -26.87 11.42
CA ALA A 47 2.75 -26.08 10.79
C ALA A 47 4.09 -26.82 10.76
N GLU A 48 4.44 -27.52 11.84
CA GLU A 48 5.66 -28.32 11.92
C GLU A 48 5.65 -29.51 10.95
N ALA A 49 4.50 -30.18 10.79
CA ALA A 49 4.37 -31.26 9.82
C ALA A 49 4.59 -30.78 8.38
N VAL A 50 4.08 -29.58 8.04
CA VAL A 50 4.33 -28.93 6.74
C VAL A 50 5.81 -28.59 6.56
N ARG A 51 6.47 -28.05 7.61
CA ARG A 51 7.90 -27.74 7.60
C ARG A 51 8.74 -28.98 7.30
N MET A 52 8.45 -30.10 7.98
CA MET A 52 9.17 -31.36 7.80
C MET A 52 8.98 -31.97 6.41
N CYS A 53 7.78 -31.95 5.86
CA CYS A 53 7.53 -32.55 4.54
C CYS A 53 8.03 -31.68 3.37
N CYS A 54 7.86 -30.36 3.45
CA CYS A 54 8.14 -29.45 2.33
C CYS A 54 9.49 -28.73 2.43
N GLY A 55 10.19 -28.83 3.57
CA GLY A 55 11.40 -28.04 3.84
C GLY A 55 11.14 -26.52 3.90
N VAL A 56 9.87 -26.12 4.00
CA VAL A 56 9.46 -24.71 4.01
C VAL A 56 9.62 -24.19 5.43
N LEU A 57 10.54 -23.25 5.63
CA LEU A 57 10.63 -22.52 6.89
C LEU A 57 9.40 -21.63 7.04
N GLU A 58 8.78 -21.69 8.22
CA GLU A 58 7.77 -20.72 8.62
C GLU A 58 8.29 -19.29 8.40
N GLY A 59 7.52 -18.48 7.70
CA GLY A 59 7.91 -17.12 7.36
C GLY A 59 8.24 -16.35 8.63
N GLY A 60 9.48 -15.86 8.73
CA GLY A 60 9.91 -15.05 9.87
C GLY A 60 9.01 -13.82 10.06
N PRO A 61 9.09 -13.14 11.23
CA PRO A 61 8.31 -11.94 11.50
C PRO A 61 8.37 -11.02 10.29
N ARG A 62 7.20 -10.54 9.82
CA ARG A 62 7.13 -9.56 8.72
C ARG A 62 8.21 -8.53 9.02
N ARG A 63 9.25 -8.46 8.17
CA ARG A 63 10.34 -7.50 8.39
C ARG A 63 9.64 -6.14 8.50
N GLY A 64 9.59 -5.62 9.72
CA GLY A 64 9.02 -4.31 9.97
C GLY A 64 9.74 -3.30 9.08
N ARG A 65 9.12 -2.13 8.89
CA ARG A 65 9.75 -0.99 8.22
C ARG A 65 11.20 -0.87 8.72
N ARG A 66 12.17 -0.94 7.80
CA ARG A 66 13.59 -0.68 8.10
C ARG A 66 13.66 0.61 8.93
N PRO A 67 14.41 0.66 10.05
CA PRO A 67 14.57 1.89 10.81
C PRO A 67 14.88 3.04 9.86
N LYS A 68 14.09 4.11 9.93
CA LYS A 68 14.34 5.31 9.13
C LYS A 68 15.73 5.79 9.53
N ALA A 69 16.63 5.92 8.54
CA ALA A 69 17.93 6.50 8.78
C ALA A 69 17.74 7.84 9.52
N PRO A 70 18.66 8.22 10.45
CA PRO A 70 18.63 9.55 11.05
C PRO A 70 18.47 10.58 9.94
N ALA A 71 17.60 11.57 10.16
CA ALA A 71 17.41 12.64 9.20
C ALA A 71 18.78 13.23 8.84
N PRO A 72 19.11 13.39 7.54
CA PRO A 72 20.24 14.21 7.16
C PRO A 72 20.03 15.58 7.78
N SER A 73 21.12 16.18 8.26
CA SER A 73 21.19 17.59 8.65
C SER A 73 20.40 18.46 7.66
N PRO A 74 19.76 19.56 8.12
CA PRO A 74 19.02 20.44 7.23
C PRO A 74 19.89 20.79 6.02
N PRO A 75 19.35 20.73 4.78
CA PRO A 75 20.15 21.02 3.62
C PRO A 75 20.72 22.42 3.76
N LEU A 76 22.06 22.50 3.76
CA LEU A 76 22.73 23.70 3.31
C LEU A 76 22.12 24.04 1.94
N SER A 77 21.73 25.30 1.80
CA SER A 77 21.09 25.91 0.64
C SER A 77 21.50 25.25 -0.67
N PRO A 78 20.57 24.96 -1.60
CA PRO A 78 20.92 24.32 -2.86
C PRO A 78 21.85 25.25 -3.63
N THR A 79 23.14 24.92 -3.59
CA THR A 79 24.14 25.49 -4.47
C THR A 79 23.87 24.87 -5.83
N GLN A 80 23.04 25.57 -6.59
CA GLN A 80 23.09 25.73 -8.04
C GLN A 80 24.08 24.77 -8.73
N THR A 81 23.55 23.73 -9.35
CA THR A 81 24.02 23.40 -10.69
C THR A 81 23.17 24.22 -11.65
N LEU A 82 23.60 25.47 -11.84
CA LEU A 82 23.19 26.31 -12.97
C LEU A 82 23.51 25.54 -14.25
N LYS A 83 22.50 24.89 -14.83
CA LYS A 83 22.41 24.76 -16.27
C LYS A 83 21.40 25.80 -16.73
N THR A 84 22.00 26.85 -17.27
CA THR A 84 21.43 27.95 -18.06
C THR A 84 20.27 28.73 -17.45
N ASN A 85 20.55 30.00 -17.21
CA ASN A 85 19.55 31.06 -17.32
C ASN A 85 18.95 30.97 -18.73
N ASP A 86 17.89 30.20 -18.88
CA ASP A 86 16.94 30.44 -19.95
C ASP A 86 15.81 31.22 -19.29
N GLU A 87 15.70 32.49 -19.66
CA GLU A 87 14.46 33.26 -19.53
C GLU A 87 13.35 32.39 -20.12
N VAL A 88 12.65 31.64 -19.27
CA VAL A 88 11.46 30.91 -19.69
C VAL A 88 10.43 31.97 -19.99
N SER A 89 10.21 32.21 -21.28
CA SER A 89 9.16 33.10 -21.79
C SER A 89 7.85 32.79 -21.05
N PRO A 90 7.07 33.80 -20.62
CA PRO A 90 5.77 33.60 -19.97
C PRO A 90 4.85 32.59 -20.69
N GLU A 91 4.99 32.50 -22.01
CA GLU A 91 4.30 31.57 -22.90
C GLU A 91 4.66 30.10 -22.63
N ALA A 92 5.94 29.78 -22.41
CA ALA A 92 6.40 28.41 -22.13
C ALA A 92 5.90 27.90 -20.78
N TRP A 93 5.72 28.82 -19.82
CA TRP A 93 5.09 28.51 -18.55
C TRP A 93 3.58 28.22 -18.69
N SER A 94 2.88 29.05 -19.46
CA SER A 94 1.46 28.84 -19.79
C SER A 94 1.22 27.49 -20.48
N ASP A 95 2.10 27.12 -21.42
CA ASP A 95 2.05 25.84 -22.11
C ASP A 95 2.25 24.66 -21.16
N SER A 96 3.18 24.80 -20.21
CA SER A 96 3.45 23.78 -19.20
C SER A 96 2.27 23.56 -18.24
N LEU A 97 1.61 24.64 -17.82
CA LEU A 97 0.38 24.57 -17.02
C LEU A 97 -0.74 23.87 -17.79
N ARG A 98 -0.99 24.28 -19.04
CA ARG A 98 -2.01 23.65 -19.90
C ARG A 98 -1.74 22.16 -20.11
N ALA A 99 -0.49 21.79 -20.40
CA ALA A 99 -0.09 20.40 -20.56
C ALA A 99 -0.20 19.59 -19.24
N ALA A 100 -0.02 20.22 -18.08
CA ALA A 100 -0.27 19.60 -16.79
C ALA A 100 -1.77 19.37 -16.56
N GLU A 101 -2.60 20.36 -16.87
CA GLU A 101 -4.06 20.30 -16.74
C GLU A 101 -4.66 19.17 -17.58
N GLU A 102 -4.32 19.14 -18.87
CA GLU A 102 -4.76 18.10 -19.81
C GLU A 102 -4.35 16.71 -19.31
N HIS A 103 -3.12 16.57 -18.81
CA HIS A 103 -2.65 15.31 -18.28
C HIS A 103 -3.41 14.88 -17.02
N ILE A 104 -3.71 15.81 -16.11
CA ILE A 104 -4.50 15.51 -14.89
C ILE A 104 -5.94 15.12 -15.27
N ARG A 105 -6.53 15.81 -16.25
CA ARG A 105 -7.91 15.59 -16.70
C ARG A 105 -8.09 14.27 -17.46
N ASP A 106 -7.22 14.02 -18.44
CA ASP A 106 -7.50 13.03 -19.50
C ASP A 106 -6.68 11.74 -19.37
N ALA A 107 -5.57 11.76 -18.63
CA ALA A 107 -4.76 10.55 -18.49
C ALA A 107 -5.51 9.45 -17.73
N LYS A 108 -5.40 8.21 -18.22
CA LYS A 108 -5.88 7.01 -17.51
C LYS A 108 -5.14 6.80 -16.18
N GLN A 109 -3.88 7.20 -16.14
CA GLN A 109 -3.01 7.16 -14.96
C GLN A 109 -2.34 8.52 -14.79
N PRO A 110 -3.03 9.49 -14.17
CA PRO A 110 -2.46 10.80 -13.96
C PRO A 110 -1.24 10.72 -13.05
N ARG A 111 -0.27 11.58 -13.33
CA ARG A 111 0.97 11.75 -12.56
C ARG A 111 1.09 13.13 -11.94
N GLY A 112 0.14 14.04 -12.18
CA GLY A 112 0.03 15.33 -11.49
C GLY A 112 -0.99 15.27 -10.37
N CYS A 113 -0.80 16.08 -9.32
CA CYS A 113 -1.77 16.19 -8.24
C CYS A 113 -2.82 17.25 -8.59
N PHE A 114 -4.09 16.86 -8.69
CA PHE A 114 -5.19 17.78 -8.99
C PHE A 114 -5.35 18.87 -7.92
N GLU A 115 -5.08 18.53 -6.65
CA GLU A 115 -5.21 19.48 -5.55
C GLU A 115 -4.07 20.49 -5.58
N CYS A 116 -2.81 20.07 -5.77
CA CYS A 116 -1.70 21.01 -5.98
C CYS A 116 -1.87 21.86 -7.24
N TYR A 117 -2.53 21.35 -8.28
CA TYR A 117 -2.81 22.13 -9.48
C TYR A 117 -3.81 23.25 -9.18
N ALA A 118 -4.93 22.91 -8.53
CA ALA A 118 -6.06 23.82 -8.33
C ALA A 118 -5.93 24.72 -7.09
N HIS A 119 -5.12 24.35 -6.10
CA HIS A 119 -5.05 25.11 -4.84
C HIS A 119 -4.45 26.52 -5.09
N PRO A 120 -5.11 27.60 -4.60
CA PRO A 120 -4.65 28.97 -4.83
C PRO A 120 -3.26 29.28 -4.26
N GLY A 121 -2.83 28.57 -3.21
CA GLY A 121 -1.53 28.76 -2.56
C GLY A 121 -0.39 27.91 -3.13
N SER A 122 -0.66 27.08 -4.14
CA SER A 122 0.37 26.23 -4.73
C SER A 122 1.28 27.03 -5.65
N SER A 123 2.58 26.77 -5.53
CA SER A 123 3.54 27.34 -6.45
C SER A 123 3.38 26.75 -7.85
N ASP A 124 3.79 27.52 -8.81
CA ASP A 124 3.84 27.16 -10.21
C ASP A 124 4.55 25.80 -10.44
N HIS A 125 5.70 25.57 -9.80
CA HIS A 125 6.38 24.28 -9.85
C HIS A 125 5.56 23.11 -9.28
N GLN A 126 4.77 23.33 -8.22
CA GLN A 126 3.89 22.30 -7.66
C GLN A 126 2.73 21.97 -8.60
N ARG A 127 2.19 22.98 -9.28
CA ARG A 127 1.08 22.81 -10.23
C ARG A 127 1.48 21.93 -11.40
N ILE A 128 2.69 22.12 -11.95
CA ILE A 128 3.18 21.32 -13.08
C ILE A 128 3.93 20.05 -12.68
N HIS A 129 4.09 19.79 -11.37
CA HIS A 129 4.89 18.66 -10.90
C HIS A 129 4.30 17.32 -11.36
N ARG A 130 5.14 16.49 -11.97
CA ARG A 130 4.79 15.13 -12.43
C ARG A 130 5.60 14.09 -11.67
N TYR A 131 4.91 13.24 -10.93
CA TYR A 131 5.53 12.13 -10.22
C TYR A 131 6.02 11.03 -11.18
N SER A 132 7.13 10.40 -10.81
CA SER A 132 7.72 9.30 -11.58
C SER A 132 6.85 8.04 -11.60
N ARG A 133 5.92 7.84 -10.67
CA ARG A 133 5.00 6.69 -10.68
C ARG A 133 3.63 7.11 -10.14
N PRO A 134 2.52 6.54 -10.63
CA PRO A 134 1.19 6.78 -10.04
C PRO A 134 1.13 6.46 -8.54
N ALA A 135 1.90 5.46 -8.08
CA ALA A 135 2.01 5.11 -6.66
C ALA A 135 2.67 6.22 -5.82
N ASP A 136 3.59 6.99 -6.41
CA ASP A 136 4.25 8.11 -5.73
C ASP A 136 3.28 9.30 -5.60
N LEU A 137 2.45 9.54 -6.63
CA LEU A 137 1.36 10.50 -6.57
C LEU A 137 0.34 10.14 -5.47
N GLY A 138 -0.09 8.87 -5.43
CA GLY A 138 -1.02 8.39 -4.40
C GLY A 138 -0.45 8.51 -2.98
N ARG A 139 0.87 8.30 -2.82
CA ARG A 139 1.55 8.53 -1.53
C ARG A 139 1.58 10.01 -1.17
N HIS A 140 1.96 10.87 -2.10
CA HIS A 140 1.92 12.32 -1.89
C HIS A 140 0.52 12.79 -1.47
N PHE A 141 -0.53 12.36 -2.17
CA PHE A 141 -1.88 12.79 -1.83
C PHE A 141 -2.30 12.34 -0.41
N ARG A 142 -1.95 11.11 -0.01
CA ARG A 142 -2.18 10.65 1.35
C ARG A 142 -1.46 11.50 2.39
N ASP A 143 -0.18 11.75 2.15
CA ASP A 143 0.71 12.34 3.14
C ASP A 143 0.45 13.86 3.28
N ASP A 144 0.18 14.55 2.18
CA ASP A 144 0.09 16.02 2.15
C ASP A 144 -1.35 16.55 2.15
N HIS A 145 -2.34 15.77 1.64
CA HIS A 145 -3.73 16.21 1.55
C HIS A 145 -4.70 15.46 2.46
N LEU A 146 -4.45 14.17 2.78
CA LEU A 146 -5.35 13.38 3.62
C LEU A 146 -4.92 13.26 5.09
N LEU A 147 -3.62 13.34 5.38
CA LEU A 147 -3.11 13.13 6.73
C LEU A 147 -3.57 14.21 7.70
N HIS A 148 -3.71 15.45 7.22
CA HIS A 148 -4.07 16.61 8.02
C HIS A 148 -5.58 16.82 8.18
N LEU A 149 -6.40 16.05 7.46
CA LEU A 149 -7.85 16.09 7.61
C LEU A 149 -8.26 15.34 8.88
N LYS A 150 -9.04 16.01 9.74
CA LYS A 150 -9.72 15.39 10.87
C LYS A 150 -10.95 14.64 10.38
N ASP A 151 -11.31 13.53 11.01
CA ASP A 151 -12.39 12.65 10.51
C ASP A 151 -13.78 13.31 10.44
N ALA A 152 -14.02 14.35 11.24
CA ALA A 152 -15.27 15.11 11.29
C ALA A 152 -15.23 16.43 10.50
N GLU A 153 -14.07 16.81 9.95
CA GLU A 153 -13.94 18.06 9.19
C GLU A 153 -14.17 17.79 7.70
N PRO A 154 -15.09 18.54 7.06
CA PRO A 154 -15.30 18.41 5.64
C PRO A 154 -14.07 18.94 4.88
N ALA A 155 -13.65 18.19 3.87
CA ALA A 155 -12.61 18.63 2.94
C ALA A 155 -13.23 19.31 1.72
N TRP A 156 -12.47 20.21 1.12
CA TRP A 156 -12.79 20.82 -0.16
C TRP A 156 -11.92 20.20 -1.25
N CYS A 157 -12.51 19.82 -2.38
CA CYS A 157 -11.74 19.49 -3.57
C CYS A 157 -11.61 20.77 -4.41
N SER A 158 -10.40 21.34 -4.49
CA SER A 158 -10.19 22.60 -5.21
C SER A 158 -10.38 22.48 -6.71
N TRP A 159 -10.22 21.27 -7.27
CA TRP A 159 -10.41 21.02 -8.71
C TRP A 159 -11.88 20.90 -9.10
N CYS A 160 -12.68 20.18 -8.31
CA CYS A 160 -14.10 19.96 -8.58
C CYS A 160 -15.00 21.03 -7.95
N GLU A 161 -14.47 21.86 -7.08
CA GLU A 161 -15.21 22.87 -6.32
C GLU A 161 -16.38 22.28 -5.51
N ILE A 162 -16.16 21.09 -4.94
CA ILE A 162 -17.16 20.41 -4.10
C ILE A 162 -16.66 20.18 -2.68
N LYS A 163 -17.61 20.19 -1.76
CA LYS A 163 -17.40 19.81 -0.36
C LYS A 163 -17.59 18.31 -0.19
N VAL A 164 -16.64 17.67 0.50
CA VAL A 164 -16.62 16.23 0.75
C VAL A 164 -16.49 15.99 2.26
N GLU A 165 -17.51 15.37 2.86
CA GLU A 165 -17.72 15.44 4.32
C GLU A 165 -16.73 14.62 5.16
N HIS A 166 -16.33 13.44 4.67
CA HIS A 166 -15.51 12.51 5.43
C HIS A 166 -14.27 12.12 4.65
N LYS A 167 -13.19 11.84 5.38
CA LYS A 167 -11.91 11.38 4.83
C LYS A 167 -12.06 10.20 3.86
N MET A 168 -12.91 9.22 4.20
CA MET A 168 -13.22 8.08 3.32
C MET A 168 -13.86 8.52 2.01
N HIS A 169 -14.76 9.52 2.05
CA HIS A 169 -15.37 10.08 0.86
C HIS A 169 -14.35 10.83 0.00
N VAL A 170 -13.37 11.52 0.60
CA VAL A 170 -12.26 12.16 -0.14
C VAL A 170 -11.40 11.12 -0.84
N GLN A 171 -11.06 10.03 -0.16
CA GLN A 171 -10.31 8.92 -0.76
C GLN A 171 -11.06 8.30 -1.94
N ASN A 172 -12.35 8.04 -1.77
CA ASN A 172 -13.18 7.50 -2.85
C ASN A 172 -13.35 8.50 -4.01
N HIS A 173 -13.53 9.79 -3.71
CA HIS A 173 -13.58 10.85 -4.71
C HIS A 173 -12.29 10.95 -5.52
N ALA A 174 -11.13 10.99 -4.84
CA ALA A 174 -9.81 10.99 -5.48
C ALA A 174 -9.62 9.78 -6.40
N LYS A 175 -10.11 8.61 -5.99
CA LYS A 175 -10.04 7.37 -6.79
C LYS A 175 -10.97 7.41 -8.00
N MET A 176 -12.24 7.76 -7.81
CA MET A 176 -13.27 7.63 -8.84
C MET A 176 -13.24 8.78 -9.85
N VAL A 177 -13.00 10.01 -9.37
CA VAL A 177 -13.00 11.21 -10.20
C VAL A 177 -11.61 11.49 -10.76
N HIS A 178 -10.58 11.42 -9.91
CA HIS A 178 -9.20 11.79 -10.27
C HIS A 178 -8.28 10.60 -10.54
N ARG A 179 -8.76 9.36 -10.45
CA ARG A 179 -7.99 8.12 -10.74
C ARG A 179 -6.71 8.00 -9.90
N ILE A 180 -6.69 8.62 -8.71
CA ILE A 180 -5.59 8.53 -7.75
C ILE A 180 -5.96 7.48 -6.69
N CYS A 181 -5.21 6.38 -6.66
CA CYS A 181 -5.35 5.36 -5.62
C CYS A 181 -4.58 5.78 -4.36
N THR A 182 -5.33 6.06 -3.30
CA THR A 182 -4.81 6.40 -1.97
C THR A 182 -5.04 5.27 -0.99
#